data_AF-A0A1F3A0U4-F1
#
_entry.id   AF-A0A1F3A0U4-F1
#
_cell.length_a   1.000
_cell.length_b   1.000
_cell.length_c   1.000
_cell.angle_alpha   90.00
_cell.angle_beta   90.00
_cell.angle_gamma   90.00
#
_symmetry.space_group_name_H-M   'P 1'
#
loop_
_entity.id
_entity.type
_entity.pdbx_description
1 polymer ?
#
loop_
_entity_poly.entity_id
_entity_poly.type
_entity_poly.pdbx_seq_one_letter_code
_entity_poly.pdbx_strand_id
1 'polypeptide(L)'
;HNGPAGQQGLSYWVRRGDLLLVFVHTLWTGLGGEGHVETDWLRAVLHQHADARHKIVAGHHPIHPVNGFAGPYQRDVGPEHAAAFWNVLTEAGVLAYLCGHILAFDVQVHRGVLQICTAGAGTAHRMPEGVEYLHAVQAALDRQGLRFQVFDAEGRVRERLSWPLAVPSVEQWRAFDDAGGVGDKIVAFRFTGHAATPGTSTAQTFLSAFRPGIRAPLWIGLRGPEQRLTVILELEPGRSPRYWLGPALPAGAPFDIQLLIHPDMGPGGLLYRLAIDAPWSSMSTASAWGAERLHWPERFSVGHGPEGPHDRAFFGRDLAISTATVEG
;
A
#
# COMPACT_ATOMS: atom_id res chain seq x y z
N HIS A 1 -31.19 -16.65 6.53
CA HIS A 1 -29.75 -16.92 6.32
C HIS A 1 -29.48 -16.73 4.84
N ASN A 2 -28.45 -15.94 4.47
CA ASN A 2 -28.11 -15.57 3.08
C ASN A 2 -26.63 -15.88 2.74
N GLY A 3 -25.99 -16.70 3.56
CA GLY A 3 -24.62 -17.19 3.36
C GLY A 3 -24.56 -18.48 2.53
N PRO A 4 -23.34 -18.96 2.24
CA PRO A 4 -23.15 -20.27 1.63
C PRO A 4 -23.56 -21.39 2.60
N ALA A 5 -23.85 -22.58 2.05
CA ALA A 5 -24.23 -23.74 2.82
C ALA A 5 -23.10 -24.15 3.79
N GLY A 6 -23.46 -24.46 5.05
CA GLY A 6 -22.51 -24.91 6.07
C GLY A 6 -21.77 -23.80 6.81
N GLN A 7 -22.04 -22.53 6.49
CA GLN A 7 -21.42 -21.35 7.14
C GLN A 7 -22.47 -20.46 7.82
N GLN A 8 -23.51 -21.06 8.41
CA GLN A 8 -24.61 -20.33 9.04
C GLN A 8 -24.14 -19.41 10.17
N GLY A 9 -24.41 -18.11 10.01
CA GLY A 9 -24.01 -17.07 10.97
C GLY A 9 -22.53 -16.66 10.88
N LEU A 10 -21.74 -17.30 10.00
CA LEU A 10 -20.30 -17.05 9.85
C LEU A 10 -19.98 -16.31 8.55
N SER A 11 -20.64 -16.69 7.46
CA SER A 11 -20.66 -15.93 6.21
C SER A 11 -22.06 -15.45 5.91
N TYR A 12 -22.21 -14.16 5.62
CA TYR A 12 -23.50 -13.51 5.37
C TYR A 12 -23.28 -12.11 4.78
N TRP A 13 -24.34 -11.47 4.31
CA TRP A 13 -24.27 -10.07 3.91
C TRP A 13 -25.42 -9.26 4.52
N VAL A 14 -25.21 -7.95 4.66
CA VAL A 14 -26.21 -6.98 5.09
C VAL A 14 -26.16 -5.80 4.15
N ARG A 15 -27.32 -5.33 3.70
CA ARG A 15 -27.44 -4.13 2.88
C ARG A 15 -28.29 -3.08 3.57
N ARG A 16 -27.83 -1.83 3.56
CA ARG A 16 -28.58 -0.67 4.03
C ARG A 16 -28.42 0.48 3.04
N GLY A 17 -29.43 0.67 2.18
CA GLY A 17 -29.37 1.62 1.07
C GLY A 17 -28.18 1.31 0.15
N ASP A 18 -27.28 2.28 0.01
CA ASP A 18 -26.10 2.20 -0.85
C ASP A 18 -24.89 1.49 -0.19
N LEU A 19 -25.00 1.08 1.07
CA LEU A 19 -23.98 0.32 1.78
C LEU A 19 -24.27 -1.18 1.72
N LEU A 20 -23.33 -1.94 1.18
CA LEU A 20 -23.26 -3.40 1.26
C LEU A 20 -22.09 -3.80 2.16
N LEU A 21 -22.38 -4.61 3.18
CA LEU A 21 -21.40 -5.29 4.01
C LEU A 21 -21.47 -6.79 3.73
N VAL A 22 -20.35 -7.42 3.39
CA VAL A 22 -20.25 -8.88 3.19
C VAL A 22 -19.23 -9.44 4.17
N PHE A 23 -19.63 -10.46 4.92
CA PHE A 23 -18.78 -11.14 5.90
C PHE A 23 -18.42 -12.52 5.35
N VAL A 24 -17.12 -12.82 5.31
CA VAL A 24 -16.57 -14.09 4.83
C VAL A 24 -15.87 -14.84 5.95
N HIS A 25 -16.08 -16.15 5.99
CA HIS A 25 -15.47 -17.02 6.98
C HIS A 25 -14.16 -17.62 6.46
N THR A 26 -13.03 -17.04 6.88
CA THR A 26 -11.68 -17.47 6.45
C THR A 26 -11.09 -18.62 7.28
N LEU A 27 -11.95 -19.38 7.96
CA LEU A 27 -11.61 -20.44 8.93
C LEU A 27 -12.51 -21.68 8.77
N TRP A 28 -13.30 -21.76 7.69
CA TRP A 28 -14.28 -22.81 7.53
C TRP A 28 -13.61 -24.14 7.20
N THR A 29 -13.79 -25.14 8.07
CA THR A 29 -13.18 -26.47 7.90
C THR A 29 -13.68 -27.20 6.65
N GLY A 30 -14.89 -26.90 6.17
CA GLY A 30 -15.42 -27.46 4.92
C GLY A 30 -14.64 -27.07 3.66
N LEU A 31 -13.81 -26.02 3.72
CA LEU A 31 -12.91 -25.62 2.65
C LEU A 31 -11.43 -25.94 2.93
N GLY A 32 -11.09 -26.54 4.07
CA GLY A 32 -9.69 -26.81 4.45
C GLY A 32 -9.20 -26.03 5.67
N GLY A 33 -10.04 -25.17 6.28
CA GLY A 33 -9.74 -24.49 7.55
C GLY A 33 -9.11 -23.12 7.36
N GLU A 34 -8.02 -22.84 8.08
CA GLU A 34 -7.37 -21.53 8.11
C GLU A 34 -6.97 -21.07 6.70
N GLY A 35 -7.20 -19.78 6.41
CA GLY A 35 -6.78 -19.16 5.17
C GLY A 35 -7.49 -19.65 3.89
N HIS A 36 -8.58 -20.41 4.01
CA HIS A 36 -9.42 -20.79 2.87
C HIS A 36 -10.66 -19.89 2.81
N VAL A 37 -11.08 -19.47 1.61
CA VAL A 37 -12.22 -18.55 1.45
C VAL A 37 -13.09 -18.90 0.25
N GLU A 38 -14.41 -18.86 0.47
CA GLU A 38 -15.42 -19.10 -0.56
C GLU A 38 -15.53 -17.90 -1.50
N THR A 39 -15.08 -18.09 -2.74
CA THR A 39 -14.97 -17.00 -3.73
C THR A 39 -16.20 -16.94 -4.64
N ASP A 40 -16.84 -18.08 -4.92
CA ASP A 40 -17.96 -18.13 -5.87
C ASP A 40 -19.21 -17.49 -5.29
N TRP A 41 -19.52 -17.78 -4.02
CA TRP A 41 -20.62 -17.12 -3.31
C TRP A 41 -20.38 -15.61 -3.19
N LEU A 42 -19.16 -15.20 -2.83
CA LEU A 42 -18.83 -13.77 -2.71
C LEU A 42 -19.03 -13.05 -4.05
N ARG A 43 -18.55 -13.63 -5.16
CA ARG A 43 -18.74 -13.11 -6.51
C ARG A 43 -20.23 -12.94 -6.84
N ALA A 44 -21.04 -13.95 -6.54
CA ALA A 44 -22.48 -13.90 -6.78
C ALA A 44 -23.17 -12.78 -5.99
N VAL A 45 -22.83 -12.62 -4.70
CA VAL A 45 -23.38 -11.55 -3.83
C VAL A 45 -22.99 -10.16 -4.35
N LEU A 46 -21.72 -9.97 -4.72
CA LEU A 46 -21.24 -8.68 -5.22
C LEU A 46 -21.85 -8.34 -6.59
N HIS A 47 -22.09 -9.33 -7.44
CA HIS A 47 -22.80 -9.15 -8.70
C HIS A 47 -24.28 -8.80 -8.48
N GLN A 48 -24.96 -9.52 -7.58
CA GLN A 48 -26.35 -9.25 -7.21
C GLN A 48 -26.54 -7.82 -6.68
N HIS A 49 -25.53 -7.27 -6.02
CA HIS A 49 -25.54 -5.93 -5.44
C HIS A 49 -24.57 -4.97 -6.14
N ALA A 50 -24.41 -5.14 -7.46
CA ALA A 50 -23.51 -4.31 -8.27
C ALA A 50 -23.83 -2.81 -8.16
N ASP A 51 -25.11 -2.48 -7.94
CA ASP A 51 -25.64 -1.13 -7.79
C ASP A 51 -25.28 -0.45 -6.45
N ALA A 52 -24.84 -1.21 -5.44
CA ALA A 52 -24.39 -0.62 -4.18
C ALA A 52 -23.14 0.24 -4.40
N ARG A 53 -23.22 1.51 -4.00
CA ARG A 53 -22.11 2.47 -4.13
C ARG A 53 -20.92 2.11 -3.26
N HIS A 54 -21.19 1.69 -2.02
CA HIS A 54 -20.15 1.34 -1.06
C HIS A 54 -20.25 -0.15 -0.74
N LYS A 55 -19.20 -0.89 -1.07
CA LYS A 55 -19.09 -2.32 -0.78
C LYS A 55 -17.89 -2.52 0.14
N ILE A 56 -18.12 -3.11 1.31
CA ILE A 56 -17.06 -3.49 2.26
C ILE A 56 -17.17 -4.99 2.48
N VAL A 57 -16.04 -5.67 2.39
CA VAL A 57 -15.94 -7.10 2.72
C VAL A 57 -15.15 -7.24 4.00
N ALA A 58 -15.54 -8.14 4.90
CA ALA A 58 -14.86 -8.38 6.16
C ALA A 58 -14.57 -9.87 6.33
N GLY A 59 -13.35 -10.20 6.71
CA GLY A 59 -12.90 -11.55 7.04
C GLY A 59 -11.94 -11.54 8.22
N HIS A 60 -11.46 -12.71 8.65
CA HIS A 60 -10.52 -12.78 9.77
C HIS A 60 -9.07 -12.62 9.30
N HIS A 61 -8.66 -13.41 8.31
CA HIS A 61 -7.28 -13.43 7.81
C HIS A 61 -7.02 -12.31 6.80
N PRO A 62 -5.85 -11.65 6.82
CA PRO A 62 -5.44 -10.78 5.72
C PRO A 62 -5.16 -11.59 4.44
N ILE A 63 -5.25 -10.93 3.29
CA ILE A 63 -4.89 -11.48 1.99
C ILE A 63 -3.43 -11.13 1.66
N HIS A 64 -3.03 -9.90 1.97
CA HIS A 64 -1.67 -9.42 1.80
C HIS A 64 -0.91 -9.39 3.14
N PRO A 65 0.40 -9.68 3.16
CA PRO A 65 1.21 -9.63 4.38
C PRO A 65 1.09 -8.31 5.14
N VAL A 66 1.11 -8.35 6.47
CA VAL A 66 0.92 -7.18 7.34
C VAL A 66 2.20 -6.95 8.16
N ASN A 67 2.78 -5.75 8.06
CA ASN A 67 3.94 -5.30 8.86
C ASN A 67 5.11 -6.29 8.88
N GLY A 68 5.38 -6.93 7.75
CA GLY A 68 6.42 -7.94 7.59
C GLY A 68 6.07 -9.36 8.04
N PHE A 69 4.87 -9.58 8.56
CA PHE A 69 4.33 -10.90 8.85
C PHE A 69 3.64 -11.47 7.63
N ALA A 70 4.22 -12.55 7.10
CA ALA A 70 3.70 -13.35 6.01
C ALA A 70 3.72 -14.83 6.40
N GLY A 71 2.84 -15.63 5.82
CA GLY A 71 2.79 -17.06 6.07
C GLY A 71 1.49 -17.67 5.58
N PRO A 72 1.48 -18.31 4.40
CA PRO A 72 0.30 -18.94 3.83
C PRO A 72 -0.46 -19.81 4.83
N TYR A 73 -1.78 -19.63 4.86
CA TYR A 73 -2.77 -20.26 5.74
C TYR A 73 -2.65 -19.93 7.23
N GLN A 74 -1.44 -19.70 7.74
CA GLN A 74 -1.19 -19.42 9.15
C GLN A 74 -1.30 -17.93 9.50
N ARG A 75 -0.94 -17.03 8.58
CA ARG A 75 -0.84 -15.58 8.78
C ARG A 75 -1.64 -14.82 7.74
N ASP A 76 -1.62 -15.30 6.50
CA ASP A 76 -2.40 -14.77 5.38
C ASP A 76 -3.15 -15.91 4.66
N VAL A 77 -4.12 -15.54 3.84
CA VAL A 77 -4.90 -16.49 3.03
C VAL A 77 -3.99 -17.25 2.05
N GLY A 78 -4.28 -18.54 1.84
CA GLY A 78 -3.51 -19.40 0.93
C GLY A 78 -3.38 -18.82 -0.48
N PRO A 79 -2.22 -18.89 -1.15
CA PRO A 79 -1.95 -18.19 -2.42
C PRO A 79 -2.99 -18.43 -3.52
N GLU A 80 -3.49 -19.66 -3.66
CA GLU A 80 -4.51 -20.05 -4.64
C GLU A 80 -5.87 -19.38 -4.38
N HIS A 81 -6.19 -19.12 -3.11
CA HIS A 81 -7.40 -18.42 -2.71
C HIS A 81 -7.20 -16.91 -2.72
N ALA A 82 -6.03 -16.43 -2.32
CA ALA A 82 -5.71 -15.01 -2.18
C ALA A 82 -5.89 -14.27 -3.50
N ALA A 83 -5.33 -14.81 -4.60
CA ALA A 83 -5.45 -14.19 -5.91
C ALA A 83 -6.89 -14.15 -6.43
N ALA A 84 -7.62 -15.27 -6.32
CA ALA A 84 -9.00 -15.38 -6.78
C ALA A 84 -9.94 -14.45 -5.99
N PHE A 85 -9.78 -14.43 -4.66
CA PHE A 85 -10.53 -13.57 -3.77
C PHE A 85 -10.28 -12.09 -4.07
N TRP A 86 -9.01 -11.67 -4.18
CA TRP A 86 -8.69 -10.27 -4.47
C TRP A 86 -9.19 -9.83 -5.84
N ASN A 87 -9.12 -10.70 -6.84
CA ASN A 87 -9.70 -10.43 -8.17
C ASN A 87 -11.19 -10.12 -8.07
N VAL A 88 -11.97 -10.91 -7.32
CA VAL A 88 -13.39 -10.64 -7.08
C VAL A 88 -13.61 -9.26 -6.48
N LEU A 89 -12.82 -8.87 -5.47
CA LEU A 89 -12.95 -7.56 -4.83
C LEU A 89 -12.68 -6.42 -5.82
N THR A 90 -11.61 -6.53 -6.59
CA THR A 90 -11.21 -5.50 -7.56
C THR A 90 -12.22 -5.35 -8.71
N GLU A 91 -12.70 -6.48 -9.26
CA GLU A 91 -13.68 -6.49 -10.35
C GLU A 91 -15.03 -5.92 -9.92
N ALA A 92 -15.43 -6.13 -8.66
CA ALA A 92 -16.68 -5.64 -8.12
C ALA A 92 -16.62 -4.17 -7.63
N GLY A 93 -15.44 -3.54 -7.65
CA GLY A 93 -15.22 -2.20 -7.11
C GLY A 93 -15.45 -2.14 -5.60
N VAL A 94 -14.97 -3.13 -4.85
CA VAL A 94 -15.01 -3.13 -3.38
C VAL A 94 -14.14 -2.00 -2.84
N LEU A 95 -14.66 -1.24 -1.90
CA LEU A 95 -13.94 -0.12 -1.28
C LEU A 95 -12.83 -0.61 -0.37
N ALA A 96 -13.16 -1.53 0.53
CA ALA A 96 -12.24 -2.07 1.52
C ALA A 96 -12.55 -3.52 1.87
N TYR A 97 -11.48 -4.28 2.10
CA TYR A 97 -11.45 -5.53 2.83
C TYR A 97 -10.95 -5.27 4.25
N LEU A 98 -11.79 -5.56 5.25
CA LEU A 98 -11.44 -5.46 6.65
C LEU A 98 -10.97 -6.82 7.15
N CYS A 99 -9.82 -6.85 7.81
CA CYS A 99 -9.27 -8.07 8.39
C CYS A 99 -8.67 -7.82 9.78
N GLY A 100 -8.35 -8.92 10.46
CA GLY A 100 -7.63 -8.91 11.72
C GLY A 100 -6.52 -9.94 11.70
N HIS A 101 -6.53 -10.83 12.69
CA HIS A 101 -5.58 -11.95 12.88
C HIS A 101 -4.15 -11.54 13.23
N ILE A 102 -3.55 -10.66 12.43
CA ILE A 102 -2.25 -10.06 12.73
C ILE A 102 -2.46 -8.92 13.71
N LEU A 103 -1.89 -9.02 14.91
CA LEU A 103 -2.09 -8.12 16.05
C LEU A 103 -1.38 -6.77 15.85
N ALA A 104 -1.82 -6.06 14.81
CA ALA A 104 -1.26 -4.84 14.28
C ALA A 104 -2.35 -3.92 13.71
N PHE A 105 -1.98 -2.67 13.44
CA PHE A 105 -2.69 -1.81 12.51
C PHE A 105 -1.89 -1.68 11.20
N ASP A 106 -2.56 -1.78 10.05
CA ASP A 106 -1.94 -1.52 8.75
C ASP A 106 -3.01 -1.22 7.69
N VAL A 107 -2.67 -0.34 6.74
CA VAL A 107 -3.51 -0.09 5.57
C VAL A 107 -2.69 -0.15 4.30
N GLN A 108 -3.09 -1.10 3.45
CA GLN A 108 -2.54 -1.27 2.12
C GLN A 108 -3.64 -1.06 1.09
N VAL A 109 -3.26 -0.73 -0.14
CA VAL A 109 -4.15 -0.72 -1.29
C VAL A 109 -3.60 -1.65 -2.36
N HIS A 110 -4.44 -2.44 -3.00
CA HIS A 110 -4.01 -3.24 -4.16
C HIS A 110 -5.06 -3.14 -5.24
N ARG A 111 -4.66 -2.57 -6.38
CA ARG A 111 -5.56 -2.32 -7.52
C ARG A 111 -6.83 -1.56 -7.10
N GLY A 112 -6.67 -0.59 -6.20
CA GLY A 112 -7.74 0.33 -5.77
C GLY A 112 -8.61 -0.15 -4.61
N VAL A 113 -8.47 -1.41 -4.18
CA VAL A 113 -9.17 -1.94 -2.99
C VAL A 113 -8.26 -1.78 -1.78
N LEU A 114 -8.78 -1.24 -0.68
CA LEU A 114 -8.05 -1.16 0.58
C LEU A 114 -8.05 -2.53 1.29
N GLN A 115 -6.92 -2.95 1.85
CA GLN A 115 -6.88 -3.92 2.95
C GLN A 115 -6.61 -3.14 4.23
N ILE A 116 -7.54 -3.19 5.17
CA ILE A 116 -7.42 -2.54 6.48
C ILE A 116 -7.33 -3.64 7.53
N CYS A 117 -6.13 -3.83 8.08
CA CYS A 117 -5.90 -4.74 9.20
C CYS A 117 -6.05 -3.97 10.51
N THR A 118 -6.91 -4.45 11.40
CA THR A 118 -7.16 -3.84 12.71
C THR A 118 -7.40 -4.93 13.76
N ALA A 119 -6.34 -5.39 14.43
CA ALA A 119 -6.45 -6.39 15.50
C ALA A 119 -5.82 -5.97 16.85
N GLY A 120 -5.74 -4.67 17.11
CA GLY A 120 -5.16 -4.11 18.35
C GLY A 120 -6.16 -3.87 19.48
N ALA A 121 -7.36 -4.46 19.45
CA ALA A 121 -8.43 -4.12 20.38
C ALA A 121 -8.25 -4.64 21.84
N GLY A 122 -7.21 -5.44 22.13
CA GLY A 122 -6.98 -5.88 23.52
C GLY A 122 -6.15 -7.14 23.74
N THR A 123 -5.71 -7.85 22.69
CA THR A 123 -4.80 -9.00 22.87
C THR A 123 -3.46 -8.54 23.42
N ALA A 124 -2.94 -9.22 24.45
CA ALA A 124 -1.75 -8.78 25.19
C ALA A 124 -0.48 -8.66 24.31
N HIS A 125 -0.31 -9.60 23.38
CA HIS A 125 0.79 -9.62 22.42
C HIS A 125 0.48 -8.72 21.21
N ARG A 126 1.51 -8.08 20.67
CA ARG A 126 1.41 -7.25 19.46
C ARG A 126 2.47 -7.69 18.45
N MET A 127 2.23 -7.42 17.18
CA MET A 127 3.03 -7.99 16.09
C MET A 127 3.47 -6.92 15.08
N PRO A 128 4.71 -6.38 15.17
CA PRO A 128 5.78 -6.76 16.10
C PRO A 128 5.65 -6.09 17.48
N GLU A 129 6.22 -6.73 18.50
CA GLU A 129 6.37 -6.13 19.81
C GLU A 129 7.29 -4.89 19.75
N GLY A 130 6.95 -3.85 20.51
CA GLY A 130 7.67 -2.57 20.52
C GLY A 130 7.44 -1.68 19.29
N VAL A 131 6.73 -2.19 18.28
CA VAL A 131 6.30 -1.44 17.10
C VAL A 131 4.81 -1.13 17.19
N GLU A 132 4.02 -2.17 17.41
CA GLU A 132 2.56 -2.09 17.46
C GLU A 132 2.02 -1.70 18.83
N TYR A 133 0.80 -1.18 18.81
CA TYR A 133 0.11 -0.64 19.98
C TYR A 133 -1.37 -1.02 19.98
N LEU A 134 -1.98 -1.00 21.17
CA LEU A 134 -3.41 -1.19 21.29
C LEU A 134 -4.13 0.00 20.69
N HIS A 135 -5.19 -0.27 19.92
CA HIS A 135 -5.89 0.78 19.20
C HIS A 135 -7.37 0.49 19.00
N ALA A 136 -8.09 1.52 18.61
CA ALA A 136 -9.37 1.39 17.96
C ALA A 136 -9.49 2.37 16.78
N VAL A 137 -10.30 1.97 15.80
CA VAL A 137 -10.52 2.71 14.56
C VAL A 137 -11.90 3.36 14.62
N GLN A 138 -11.96 4.67 14.37
CA GLN A 138 -13.21 5.39 14.15
C GLN A 138 -13.29 5.79 12.68
N ALA A 139 -14.29 5.26 11.98
CA ALA A 139 -14.50 5.50 10.56
C ALA A 139 -15.83 6.19 10.28
N ALA A 140 -15.83 7.07 9.28
CA ALA A 140 -17.01 7.65 8.66
C ALA A 140 -17.00 7.28 7.17
N LEU A 141 -18.17 6.90 6.66
CA LEU A 141 -18.38 6.57 5.26
C LEU A 141 -19.55 7.37 4.73
N ASP A 142 -19.31 8.16 3.69
CA ASP A 142 -20.34 8.99 3.07
C ASP A 142 -20.07 9.21 1.59
N ARG A 143 -20.70 10.24 1.02
CA ARG A 143 -20.59 10.54 -0.41
C ARG A 143 -19.19 10.96 -0.85
N GLN A 144 -18.33 11.42 0.04
CA GLN A 144 -16.95 11.76 -0.29
C GLN A 144 -16.02 10.55 -0.20
N GLY A 145 -16.43 9.49 0.52
CA GLY A 145 -15.68 8.24 0.63
C GLY A 145 -15.50 7.79 2.07
N LEU A 146 -14.46 7.01 2.32
CA LEU A 146 -14.07 6.53 3.64
C LEU A 146 -13.09 7.51 4.27
N ARG A 147 -13.34 7.91 5.51
CA ARG A 147 -12.37 8.62 6.34
C ARG A 147 -12.27 7.94 7.69
N PHE A 148 -11.07 7.73 8.20
CA PHE A 148 -10.91 7.21 9.55
C PHE A 148 -9.76 7.86 10.28
N GLN A 149 -9.80 7.72 11.60
CA GLN A 149 -8.68 7.95 12.50
C GLN A 149 -8.48 6.74 13.41
N VAL A 150 -7.24 6.51 13.79
CA VAL A 150 -6.84 5.44 14.70
C VAL A 150 -6.33 6.08 15.97
N PHE A 151 -6.85 5.65 17.11
CA PHE A 151 -6.43 6.14 18.41
C PHE A 151 -5.79 5.03 19.22
N ASP A 152 -4.70 5.36 19.91
CA ASP A 152 -4.06 4.47 20.88
C ASP A 152 -4.86 4.39 22.20
N ALA A 153 -4.37 3.56 23.13
CA ALA A 153 -4.99 3.38 24.45
C ALA A 153 -5.01 4.67 25.29
N GLU A 154 -4.15 5.63 24.98
CA GLU A 154 -4.12 6.95 25.62
C GLU A 154 -5.02 7.98 24.91
N GLY A 155 -5.73 7.57 23.85
CA GLY A 155 -6.61 8.41 23.06
C GLY A 155 -5.90 9.35 22.08
N ARG A 156 -4.59 9.15 21.84
CA ARG A 156 -3.85 9.93 20.84
C ARG A 156 -4.14 9.38 19.46
N VAL A 157 -4.38 10.27 18.49
CA VAL A 157 -4.48 9.88 17.09
C VAL A 157 -3.10 9.49 16.57
N ARG A 158 -2.99 8.29 16.02
CA ARG A 158 -1.75 7.69 15.51
C ARG A 158 -1.70 7.67 13.99
N GLU A 159 -2.84 7.43 13.35
CA GLU A 159 -2.99 7.38 11.89
C GLU A 159 -4.32 7.99 11.45
N ARG A 160 -4.35 8.44 10.20
CA ARG A 160 -5.51 9.00 9.52
C ARG A 160 -5.49 8.58 8.05
N LEU A 161 -6.68 8.43 7.49
CA LEU A 161 -6.85 8.24 6.06
C LEU A 161 -8.11 8.92 5.56
N SER A 162 -7.99 9.54 4.39
CA SER A 162 -9.11 9.94 3.54
C SER A 162 -9.01 9.20 2.21
N TRP A 163 -10.05 8.44 1.83
CA TRP A 163 -10.08 7.64 0.61
C TRP A 163 -11.37 7.85 -0.19
N PRO A 164 -11.30 8.12 -1.51
CA PRO A 164 -10.10 8.15 -2.35
C PRO A 164 -9.19 9.35 -2.05
N LEU A 165 -7.89 9.21 -2.36
CA LEU A 165 -6.92 10.29 -2.20
C LEU A 165 -7.26 11.47 -3.13
N ALA A 166 -7.26 12.68 -2.58
CA ALA A 166 -7.49 13.92 -3.32
C ALA A 166 -6.20 14.40 -4.02
N VAL A 167 -5.65 13.57 -4.90
CA VAL A 167 -4.41 13.88 -5.62
C VAL A 167 -4.70 14.92 -6.71
N PRO A 168 -3.95 16.04 -6.78
CA PRO A 168 -4.06 17.02 -7.86
C PRO A 168 -3.90 16.38 -9.24
N SER A 169 -4.52 16.95 -10.27
CA SER A 169 -4.33 16.46 -11.65
C SER A 169 -2.87 16.62 -12.06
N VAL A 170 -2.34 15.74 -12.91
CA VAL A 170 -0.90 15.73 -13.23
C VAL A 170 -0.41 17.00 -13.92
N GLU A 171 -1.31 17.77 -14.54
CA GLU A 171 -1.04 19.07 -15.15
C GLU A 171 -0.74 20.15 -14.11
N GLN A 172 -1.18 19.93 -12.86
CA GLN A 172 -0.93 20.83 -11.73
C GLN A 172 0.39 20.51 -11.00
N TRP A 173 1.06 19.41 -11.37
CA TRP A 173 2.29 18.98 -10.74
C TRP A 173 3.44 19.84 -11.24
N ARG A 174 4.32 20.25 -10.32
CA ARG A 174 5.44 21.14 -10.65
C ARG A 174 6.64 20.30 -11.05
N ALA A 175 7.44 20.79 -11.99
CA ALA A 175 8.75 20.20 -12.24
C ALA A 175 9.52 20.15 -10.91
N PHE A 176 10.16 19.01 -10.64
CA PHE A 176 10.92 18.85 -9.41
C PHE A 176 12.21 19.65 -9.52
N ASP A 177 12.43 20.56 -8.57
CA ASP A 177 13.69 21.26 -8.39
C ASP A 177 14.38 20.79 -7.10
N ASP A 178 15.70 20.80 -7.07
CA ASP A 178 16.50 20.31 -5.93
C ASP A 178 16.33 21.18 -4.66
N ALA A 179 15.52 22.26 -4.73
CA ALA A 179 15.29 23.23 -3.66
C ALA A 179 13.96 23.04 -2.90
N GLY A 180 13.10 22.11 -3.35
CA GLY A 180 11.78 21.89 -2.76
C GLY A 180 11.81 21.13 -1.43
N GLY A 181 11.25 21.73 -0.37
CA GLY A 181 11.02 21.06 0.91
C GLY A 181 9.80 20.15 0.88
N VAL A 182 10.01 18.85 1.10
CA VAL A 182 8.97 17.81 0.95
C VAL A 182 8.15 17.58 2.24
N GLY A 183 8.70 17.91 3.42
CA GLY A 183 7.97 18.04 4.71
C GLY A 183 7.15 16.83 5.19
N ASP A 184 6.44 16.98 6.31
CA ASP A 184 5.59 15.93 6.91
C ASP A 184 4.25 15.72 6.15
N LYS A 185 4.24 15.99 4.85
CA LYS A 185 3.03 15.97 4.03
C LYS A 185 2.96 14.69 3.20
N ILE A 186 1.76 14.36 2.73
CA ILE A 186 1.61 13.36 1.68
C ILE A 186 2.17 13.95 0.39
N VAL A 187 3.12 13.23 -0.21
CA VAL A 187 3.86 13.73 -1.38
C VAL A 187 3.74 12.74 -2.51
N ALA A 188 3.47 13.27 -3.70
CA ALA A 188 3.46 12.52 -4.94
C ALA A 188 4.64 12.94 -5.83
N PHE A 189 5.25 11.95 -6.50
CA PHE A 189 6.27 12.09 -7.51
C PHE A 189 5.80 11.42 -8.78
N ARG A 190 6.02 12.06 -9.93
CA ARG A 190 5.78 11.46 -11.25
C ARG A 190 7.11 11.39 -11.97
N PHE A 191 7.46 10.18 -12.36
CA PHE A 191 8.65 9.86 -13.12
C PHE A 191 8.22 9.45 -14.52
N THR A 192 8.72 10.16 -15.53
CA THR A 192 8.55 9.78 -16.94
C THR A 192 9.90 9.56 -17.58
N GLY A 193 9.97 8.69 -18.57
CA GLY A 193 11.19 8.44 -19.33
C GLY A 193 11.13 7.10 -20.05
N HIS A 194 12.30 6.57 -20.44
CA HIS A 194 12.43 5.21 -20.97
C HIS A 194 13.39 4.40 -20.11
N ALA A 195 13.02 3.16 -19.78
CA ALA A 195 13.88 2.25 -19.04
C ALA A 195 15.16 1.93 -19.83
N ALA A 196 16.21 1.48 -19.13
CA ALA A 196 17.47 1.14 -19.78
C ALA A 196 17.31 -0.09 -20.70
N THR A 197 18.28 -0.29 -21.59
CA THR A 197 18.28 -1.43 -22.52
C THR A 197 18.39 -2.78 -21.78
N PRO A 198 17.98 -3.88 -22.43
CA PRO A 198 18.15 -5.23 -21.89
C PRO A 198 19.61 -5.49 -21.44
N GLY A 199 19.78 -6.25 -20.36
CA GLY A 199 21.08 -6.57 -19.77
C GLY A 199 21.56 -5.58 -18.70
N THR A 200 20.88 -4.46 -18.50
CA THR A 200 21.17 -3.54 -17.39
C THR A 200 20.62 -4.10 -16.07
N SER A 201 21.50 -4.40 -15.12
CA SER A 201 21.12 -4.99 -13.82
C SER A 201 21.57 -4.17 -12.60
N THR A 202 22.41 -3.14 -12.84
CA THR A 202 22.90 -2.23 -11.80
C THR A 202 21.76 -1.39 -11.24
N ALA A 203 21.94 -0.91 -10.01
CA ALA A 203 20.99 0.04 -9.42
C ALA A 203 21.07 1.38 -10.17
N GLN A 204 19.91 1.93 -10.50
CA GLN A 204 19.74 3.15 -11.29
C GLN A 204 18.84 4.11 -10.52
N THR A 205 19.28 5.35 -10.33
CA THR A 205 18.59 6.31 -9.46
C THR A 205 17.61 7.16 -10.25
N PHE A 206 16.36 7.26 -9.80
CA PHE A 206 15.46 8.33 -10.23
C PHE A 206 15.64 9.56 -9.34
N LEU A 207 15.49 9.37 -8.03
CA LEU A 207 15.60 10.41 -7.02
C LEU A 207 16.31 9.86 -5.79
N SER A 208 17.26 10.59 -5.24
CA SER A 208 17.82 10.33 -3.92
C SER A 208 17.70 11.57 -3.06
N ALA A 209 17.16 11.44 -1.86
CA ALA A 209 17.21 12.48 -0.85
C ALA A 209 18.34 12.13 0.13
N PHE A 210 19.28 13.04 0.38
CA PHE A 210 20.49 12.72 1.13
C PHE A 210 21.07 13.90 1.93
N ARG A 211 21.97 13.59 2.88
CA ARG A 211 22.94 14.55 3.43
C ARG A 211 24.35 14.02 3.14
N PRO A 212 25.35 14.89 2.89
CA PRO A 212 26.71 14.44 2.66
C PRO A 212 27.27 13.61 3.81
N GLY A 213 27.98 12.53 3.50
CA GLY A 213 28.67 11.68 4.48
C GLY A 213 27.77 10.69 5.24
N ILE A 214 26.46 10.67 4.98
CA ILE A 214 25.55 9.64 5.47
C ILE A 214 24.87 8.92 4.31
N ARG A 215 24.36 7.72 4.57
CA ARG A 215 23.51 7.03 3.61
C ARG A 215 22.22 7.84 3.39
N ALA A 216 21.72 7.81 2.16
CA ALA A 216 20.53 8.52 1.73
C ALA A 216 19.29 8.02 2.49
N PRO A 217 18.56 8.88 3.24
CA PRO A 217 17.34 8.49 3.93
C PRO A 217 16.23 7.99 3.01
N LEU A 218 16.20 8.51 1.78
CA LEU A 218 15.28 8.08 0.73
C LEU A 218 16.06 7.87 -0.57
N TRP A 219 15.84 6.72 -1.20
CA TRP A 219 16.28 6.45 -2.56
C TRP A 219 15.14 5.80 -3.34
N ILE A 220 14.90 6.29 -4.55
CA ILE A 220 13.87 5.82 -5.48
C ILE A 220 14.57 5.52 -6.80
N GLY A 221 14.36 4.32 -7.35
CA GLY A 221 14.97 3.96 -8.62
C GLY A 221 14.66 2.54 -9.07
N LEU A 222 15.49 2.02 -9.98
CA LEU A 222 15.37 0.68 -10.55
C LEU A 222 16.49 -0.21 -10.05
N ARG A 223 16.20 -1.49 -9.81
CA ARG A 223 17.21 -2.48 -9.41
C ARG A 223 17.03 -3.83 -10.09
N GLY A 224 18.15 -4.51 -10.29
CA GLY A 224 18.19 -5.89 -10.76
C GLY A 224 17.89 -6.03 -12.25
N PRO A 225 17.99 -7.27 -12.77
CA PRO A 225 17.86 -7.54 -14.21
C PRO A 225 16.46 -7.24 -14.78
N GLU A 226 15.43 -7.27 -13.93
CA GLU A 226 14.05 -6.92 -14.31
C GLU A 226 13.79 -5.41 -14.28
N GLN A 227 14.78 -4.59 -13.90
CA GLN A 227 14.64 -3.15 -13.70
C GLN A 227 13.41 -2.81 -12.83
N ARG A 228 13.39 -3.40 -11.63
CA ARG A 228 12.26 -3.30 -10.70
C ARG A 228 12.26 -1.98 -9.97
N LEU A 229 11.12 -1.27 -10.01
CA LEU A 229 10.90 -0.08 -9.21
C LEU A 229 11.10 -0.42 -7.74
N THR A 230 11.98 0.33 -7.08
CA THR A 230 12.38 0.09 -5.71
C THR A 230 12.49 1.41 -4.96
N VAL A 231 11.88 1.47 -3.78
CA VAL A 231 12.12 2.54 -2.80
C VAL A 231 12.88 1.96 -1.63
N ILE A 232 13.91 2.68 -1.19
CA ILE A 232 14.74 2.32 -0.05
C ILE A 232 14.64 3.45 0.96
N LEU A 233 14.22 3.12 2.18
CA LEU A 233 14.16 4.07 3.30
C LEU A 233 15.17 3.68 4.38
N GLU A 234 15.93 4.65 4.86
CA GLU A 234 16.68 4.53 6.11
C GLU A 234 15.86 5.21 7.23
N LEU A 235 15.06 4.40 7.93
CA LEU A 235 14.20 4.88 9.00
C LEU A 235 14.95 5.07 10.33
N GLU A 236 16.11 4.44 10.46
CA GLU A 236 16.94 4.48 11.66
C GLU A 236 18.42 4.55 11.25
N PRO A 237 19.14 5.63 11.60
CA PRO A 237 20.55 5.77 11.29
C PRO A 237 21.39 4.59 11.79
N GLY A 238 22.21 4.02 10.90
CA GLY A 238 23.10 2.91 11.25
C GLY A 238 22.43 1.54 11.30
N ARG A 239 21.14 1.43 10.98
CA ARG A 239 20.47 0.16 10.71
C ARG A 239 20.45 -0.16 9.21
N SER A 240 20.16 -1.42 8.89
CA SER A 240 19.93 -1.81 7.50
C SER A 240 18.70 -1.08 6.96
N PRO A 241 18.76 -0.55 5.74
CA PRO A 241 17.63 0.17 5.19
C PRO A 241 16.52 -0.82 4.82
N ARG A 242 15.30 -0.32 4.74
CA ARG A 242 14.10 -1.08 4.40
C ARG A 242 13.75 -0.88 2.93
N TYR A 243 13.10 -1.88 2.35
CA TYR A 243 12.86 -1.98 0.93
C TYR A 243 11.37 -2.08 0.63
N TRP A 244 10.94 -1.34 -0.37
CA TRP A 244 9.63 -1.43 -0.98
C TRP A 244 9.81 -1.75 -2.45
N LEU A 245 9.14 -2.81 -2.90
CA LEU A 245 9.27 -3.37 -4.23
C LEU A 245 7.98 -3.10 -5.01
N GLY A 246 8.13 -2.41 -6.13
CA GLY A 246 7.07 -2.14 -7.08
C GLY A 246 7.15 -3.07 -8.30
N PRO A 247 6.53 -2.68 -9.42
CA PRO A 247 6.53 -3.45 -10.65
C PRO A 247 7.90 -3.42 -11.35
N ALA A 248 8.13 -4.40 -12.21
CA ALA A 248 9.22 -4.38 -13.18
C ALA A 248 8.90 -3.43 -14.33
N LEU A 249 9.90 -2.71 -14.82
CA LEU A 249 9.75 -1.90 -16.04
C LEU A 249 10.31 -2.69 -17.23
N PRO A 250 9.53 -2.85 -18.32
CA PRO A 250 10.03 -3.49 -19.52
C PRO A 250 11.25 -2.73 -20.06
N ALA A 251 12.33 -3.44 -20.36
CA ALA A 251 13.58 -2.83 -20.81
C ALA A 251 13.38 -2.02 -22.11
N GLY A 252 13.93 -0.81 -22.15
CA GLY A 252 13.79 0.13 -23.27
C GLY A 252 12.42 0.77 -23.44
N ALA A 253 11.39 0.33 -22.69
CA ALA A 253 10.03 0.83 -22.85
C ALA A 253 9.84 2.19 -22.16
N PRO A 254 8.92 3.04 -22.69
CA PRO A 254 8.52 4.24 -21.97
C PRO A 254 7.81 3.89 -20.67
N PHE A 255 7.94 4.75 -19.66
CA PHE A 255 7.23 4.65 -18.40
C PHE A 255 6.64 6.00 -17.97
N ASP A 256 5.52 5.94 -17.26
CA ASP A 256 4.89 7.04 -16.53
C ASP A 256 4.46 6.50 -15.17
N ILE A 257 5.31 6.68 -14.17
CA ILE A 257 5.11 6.17 -12.83
C ILE A 257 4.71 7.32 -11.95
N GLN A 258 3.57 7.20 -11.30
CA GLN A 258 3.22 8.07 -10.18
C GLN A 258 3.41 7.29 -8.91
N LEU A 259 4.20 7.85 -8.00
CA LEU A 259 4.55 7.30 -6.70
C LEU A 259 4.09 8.26 -5.62
N LEU A 260 3.43 7.75 -4.58
CA LEU A 260 2.93 8.56 -3.49
C LEU A 260 3.47 8.02 -2.16
N ILE A 261 3.86 8.92 -1.27
CA ILE A 261 4.35 8.64 0.06
C ILE A 261 3.34 9.17 1.06
N HIS A 262 2.63 8.28 1.74
CA HIS A 262 1.62 8.58 2.75
C HIS A 262 2.10 8.13 4.13
N PRO A 263 2.54 9.05 5.01
CA PRO A 263 3.10 8.66 6.31
C PRO A 263 2.06 7.98 7.21
N ASP A 264 0.79 8.38 7.15
CA ASP A 264 -0.24 7.85 8.06
C ASP A 264 -0.85 6.50 7.62
N MET A 265 -0.29 5.82 6.61
CA MET A 265 -0.72 4.48 6.18
C MET A 265 0.21 3.36 6.67
N GLY A 266 1.19 3.68 7.52
CA GLY A 266 2.21 2.73 7.93
C GLY A 266 3.00 2.18 6.73
N PRO A 267 3.45 0.92 6.77
CA PRO A 267 4.24 0.32 5.68
C PRO A 267 3.53 0.31 4.32
N GLY A 268 2.20 0.25 4.29
CA GLY A 268 1.40 0.29 3.07
C GLY A 268 1.36 1.65 2.38
N GLY A 269 1.88 2.72 3.00
CA GLY A 269 1.81 4.10 2.51
C GLY A 269 2.71 4.47 1.33
N LEU A 270 3.56 3.56 0.83
CA LEU A 270 4.27 3.77 -0.42
C LEU A 270 3.45 3.22 -1.57
N LEU A 271 2.75 4.10 -2.28
CA LEU A 271 1.82 3.76 -3.34
C LEU A 271 2.43 4.02 -4.71
N TYR A 272 2.00 3.26 -5.72
CA TYR A 272 2.30 3.52 -7.11
C TYR A 272 1.08 3.32 -8.02
N ARG A 273 1.12 3.95 -9.19
CA ARG A 273 0.30 3.63 -10.37
C ARG A 273 1.10 3.93 -11.65
N LEU A 274 0.78 3.21 -12.73
CA LEU A 274 1.52 3.24 -14.00
C LEU A 274 0.79 4.02 -15.12
N ALA A 275 -0.35 4.62 -14.79
CA ALA A 275 -1.11 5.50 -15.67
C ALA A 275 -1.95 6.45 -14.79
N ILE A 276 -2.37 7.58 -15.36
CA ILE A 276 -3.15 8.61 -14.65
C ILE A 276 -4.46 8.04 -14.09
N ASP A 277 -5.13 7.17 -14.84
CA ASP A 277 -6.42 6.59 -14.44
C ASP A 277 -6.27 5.19 -13.80
N ALA A 278 -5.05 4.68 -13.70
CA ALA A 278 -4.82 3.40 -13.05
C ALA A 278 -5.07 3.51 -11.53
N PRO A 279 -5.66 2.48 -10.92
CA PRO A 279 -5.85 2.47 -9.48
C PRO A 279 -4.51 2.38 -8.74
N TRP A 280 -4.43 3.02 -7.57
CA TRP A 280 -3.27 2.93 -6.69
C TRP A 280 -3.04 1.50 -6.20
N SER A 281 -1.76 1.16 -6.00
CA SER A 281 -1.32 -0.07 -5.33
C SER A 281 -0.15 0.24 -4.40
N SER A 282 -0.15 -0.30 -3.20
CA SER A 282 0.97 -0.29 -2.27
C SER A 282 2.11 -1.12 -2.84
N MET A 283 3.33 -0.66 -2.62
CA MET A 283 4.55 -1.42 -2.89
C MET A 283 4.70 -2.54 -1.85
N SER A 284 5.25 -3.69 -2.26
CA SER A 284 5.47 -4.81 -1.35
C SER A 284 6.66 -4.55 -0.43
N THR A 285 6.52 -4.84 0.87
CA THR A 285 7.60 -4.68 1.85
C THR A 285 7.54 -5.74 2.94
N ALA A 286 8.66 -5.94 3.63
CA ALA A 286 8.75 -6.70 4.87
C ALA A 286 8.96 -5.77 6.09
N SER A 287 8.79 -4.45 5.92
CA SER A 287 8.93 -3.49 7.01
C SER A 287 7.68 -3.44 7.88
N ALA A 288 7.87 -3.20 9.18
CA ALA A 288 6.79 -2.90 10.13
C ALA A 288 6.55 -1.39 10.31
N TRP A 289 7.42 -0.56 9.71
CA TRP A 289 7.28 0.89 9.65
C TRP A 289 7.27 1.37 8.21
N GLY A 290 6.54 2.45 7.95
CA GLY A 290 6.49 3.14 6.68
C GLY A 290 7.31 4.43 6.68
N ALA A 291 6.76 5.45 6.02
CA ALA A 291 7.39 6.75 5.88
C ALA A 291 7.16 7.69 7.08
N GLU A 292 6.38 7.29 8.09
CA GLU A 292 6.14 8.06 9.31
C GLU A 292 7.41 8.37 10.12
N ARG A 293 8.50 7.61 9.88
CA ARG A 293 9.82 7.83 10.48
C ARG A 293 10.83 8.46 9.52
N LEU A 294 10.42 8.81 8.31
CA LEU A 294 11.33 9.40 7.33
C LEU A 294 11.64 10.85 7.72
N HIS A 295 12.90 11.11 8.04
CA HIS A 295 13.40 12.48 8.18
C HIS A 295 13.86 12.99 6.81
N TRP A 296 13.08 13.90 6.23
CA TRP A 296 13.38 14.50 4.95
C TRP A 296 14.70 15.30 4.99
N PRO A 297 15.68 14.97 4.14
CA PRO A 297 16.91 15.73 4.05
C PRO A 297 16.75 16.96 3.14
N GLU A 298 17.69 17.90 3.25
CA GLU A 298 17.67 19.18 2.51
C GLU A 298 18.18 19.08 1.07
N ARG A 299 18.82 17.97 0.69
CA ARG A 299 19.43 17.81 -0.64
C ARG A 299 18.82 16.64 -1.38
N PHE A 300 18.65 16.86 -2.68
CA PHE A 300 18.18 15.87 -3.63
C PHE A 300 19.19 15.69 -4.76
N SER A 301 19.19 14.51 -5.36
CA SER A 301 19.85 14.24 -6.62
C SER A 301 18.89 13.51 -7.56
N VAL A 302 18.90 13.89 -8.82
CA VAL A 302 18.04 13.35 -9.88
C VAL A 302 18.89 12.60 -10.90
N GLY A 303 18.49 11.38 -11.23
CA GLY A 303 19.19 10.56 -12.23
C GLY A 303 20.53 9.97 -11.76
N HIS A 304 20.96 10.26 -10.54
CA HIS A 304 22.17 9.72 -9.93
C HIS A 304 22.08 9.71 -8.40
N GLY A 305 22.93 8.93 -7.76
CA GLY A 305 23.06 8.82 -6.32
C GLY A 305 23.88 9.97 -5.69
N PRO A 306 23.93 10.03 -4.35
CA PRO A 306 24.54 11.10 -3.59
C PRO A 306 26.04 11.32 -3.83
N GLU A 307 26.78 10.32 -4.33
CA GLU A 307 28.23 10.44 -4.55
C GLU A 307 28.60 11.09 -5.90
N GLY A 308 27.60 11.53 -6.67
CA GLY A 308 27.77 12.31 -7.90
C GLY A 308 27.26 11.61 -9.16
N PRO A 309 27.52 12.18 -10.36
CA PRO A 309 26.87 11.76 -11.61
C PRO A 309 27.08 10.31 -12.03
N HIS A 310 28.11 9.63 -11.49
CA HIS A 310 28.42 8.23 -11.80
C HIS A 310 27.91 7.25 -10.73
N ASP A 311 27.52 7.72 -9.55
CA ASP A 311 26.94 6.87 -8.50
C ASP A 311 25.55 6.42 -8.94
N ARG A 312 25.39 5.11 -9.22
CA ARG A 312 24.08 4.52 -9.59
C ARG A 312 23.30 5.38 -10.58
N ALA A 313 23.99 5.81 -11.63
CA ALA A 313 23.45 6.65 -12.68
C ALA A 313 22.24 5.97 -13.34
N PHE A 314 21.28 6.77 -13.78
CA PHE A 314 20.19 6.30 -14.63
C PHE A 314 20.72 6.05 -16.04
N PHE A 315 20.55 4.83 -16.56
CA PHE A 315 21.02 4.43 -17.88
C PHE A 315 19.90 4.41 -18.93
N GLY A 316 18.68 4.77 -18.54
CA GLY A 316 17.61 5.05 -19.50
C GLY A 316 17.78 6.43 -20.15
N ARG A 317 16.70 6.93 -20.75
CA ARG A 317 16.68 8.25 -21.39
C ARG A 317 15.44 9.05 -20.99
N ASP A 318 15.54 10.36 -21.18
CA ASP A 318 14.42 11.31 -21.03
C ASP A 318 13.77 11.27 -19.64
N LEU A 319 14.56 11.04 -18.59
CA LEU A 319 14.07 11.06 -17.21
C LEU A 319 13.60 12.48 -16.86
N ALA A 320 12.32 12.61 -16.55
CA ALA A 320 11.75 13.82 -15.99
C ALA A 320 10.98 13.51 -14.70
N ILE A 321 11.03 14.45 -13.76
CA ILE A 321 10.39 14.33 -12.47
C ILE A 321 9.49 15.54 -12.24
N SER A 322 8.27 15.28 -11.79
CA SER A 322 7.38 16.31 -11.26
C SER A 322 6.83 15.88 -9.91
N THR A 323 6.38 16.84 -9.11
CA THR A 323 5.90 16.60 -7.75
C THR A 323 4.64 17.40 -7.43
N ALA A 324 3.84 16.86 -6.52
CA ALA A 324 2.72 17.53 -5.90
C ALA A 324 2.62 17.16 -4.42
N THR A 325 2.05 18.06 -3.63
CA THR A 325 1.60 17.75 -2.27
C THR A 325 0.12 17.37 -2.33
N VAL A 326 -0.27 16.39 -1.52
CA VAL A 326 -1.64 15.90 -1.40
C VAL A 326 -2.17 16.25 -0.02
N GLU A 327 -3.44 16.63 0.07
CA GLU A 327 -4.13 16.82 1.35
C GLU A 327 -4.50 15.45 1.94
N GLY A 328 -4.25 15.26 3.25
CA GLY A 328 -4.57 14.04 3.99
C GLY A 328 -5.95 14.04 4.62
#